data_AF-A0A259DI01-F1
#
_entry.id   AF-A0A259DI01-F1
#
_cell.length_a   1.000
_cell.length_b   1.000
_cell.length_c   1.000
_cell.angle_alpha   90.00
_cell.angle_beta   90.00
_cell.angle_gamma   90.00
#
_symmetry.space_group_name_H-M   'P 1'
#
loop_
_entity.id
_entity.type
_entity.pdbx_description
1 polymer ?
#
loop_
_entity_poly.entity_id
_entity_poly.type
_entity_poly.pdbx_seq_one_letter_code
_entity_poly.pdbx_strand_id
1 'polypeptide(L)'
;MYAHDEFEPDHTSSPTDTMIQDLQLYGYRPAASEADPRVTPEDHVIQTAVADIFDALISTMADTSLDFDLDEILWSTVNTFHRAAERIETKLDDNEQAQKRLQREQDGSEVKSVQLETLIEIGQGLIDRRESMELFRETAADLFLKATGTHWSPRSGSRTSHRHLTAAMIDSRDFIAAKKRAETESLVPPGPKVAFSGGDTTDHRLIWDRLDQT
;
A
#
# COMPACT_ATOMS: atom_id res chain seq x y z
N MET A 1 30.73 -4.17 68.21
CA MET A 1 30.83 -4.68 66.82
C MET A 1 29.41 -5.06 66.41
N TYR A 2 28.66 -4.10 65.86
CA TYR A 2 27.31 -4.35 65.35
C TYR A 2 27.45 -4.56 63.84
N ALA A 3 27.33 -5.81 63.40
CA ALA A 3 27.19 -6.14 61.99
C ALA A 3 25.78 -5.72 61.58
N HIS A 4 25.68 -4.58 60.90
CA HIS A 4 24.51 -4.30 60.07
C HIS A 4 24.67 -5.16 58.81
N ASP A 5 24.01 -6.32 58.80
CA ASP A 5 23.62 -6.94 57.53
C ASP A 5 22.60 -6.00 56.90
N GLU A 6 23.07 -5.12 56.01
CA GLU A 6 22.21 -4.44 55.06
C GLU A 6 21.60 -5.51 54.16
N PHE A 7 20.33 -5.83 54.42
CA PHE A 7 19.53 -6.68 53.56
C PHE A 7 19.32 -5.91 52.24
N GLU A 8 20.17 -6.14 51.25
CA GLU A 8 20.00 -5.64 49.90
C GLU A 8 18.69 -6.25 49.35
N PRO A 9 17.67 -5.44 49.03
CA PRO A 9 16.40 -5.97 48.56
C PRO A 9 16.61 -6.65 47.21
N ASP A 10 16.01 -7.84 47.05
CA ASP A 10 15.98 -8.54 45.76
C ASP A 10 15.43 -7.59 44.69
N HIS A 11 16.31 -7.13 43.79
CA HIS A 11 15.93 -6.30 42.66
C HIS A 11 15.18 -7.17 41.66
N THR A 12 13.88 -7.36 41.91
CA THR A 12 12.97 -7.90 40.90
C THR A 12 13.04 -7.01 39.66
N SER A 13 13.25 -7.64 38.50
CA SER A 13 13.39 -6.93 37.21
C SER A 13 12.24 -5.92 37.04
N SER A 14 12.59 -4.69 36.69
CA SER A 14 11.63 -3.62 36.45
C SER A 14 10.81 -3.94 35.18
N PRO A 15 9.53 -3.51 35.10
CA PRO A 15 8.75 -3.62 33.87
C PRO A 15 9.48 -3.05 32.63
N THR A 16 10.28 -2.00 32.80
CA THR A 16 11.11 -1.44 31.74
C THR A 16 12.25 -2.37 31.32
N ASP A 17 12.87 -3.04 32.29
CA ASP A 17 13.95 -4.00 32.05
C ASP A 17 13.42 -5.24 31.30
N THR A 18 12.23 -5.72 31.68
CA THR A 18 11.52 -6.79 30.96
C THR A 18 11.20 -6.36 29.52
N MET A 19 10.70 -5.14 29.32
CA MET A 19 10.37 -4.61 27.99
C MET A 19 11.61 -4.45 27.09
N ILE A 20 12.75 -4.01 27.65
CA ILE A 20 14.03 -3.93 26.92
C ILE A 20 14.51 -5.33 26.54
N GLN A 21 14.42 -6.30 27.46
CA GLN A 21 14.82 -7.68 27.19
C GLN A 21 13.96 -8.32 26.09
N ASP A 22 12.65 -8.08 26.09
CA ASP A 22 11.74 -8.54 25.04
C ASP A 22 12.05 -7.89 23.69
N LEU A 23 12.36 -6.59 23.65
CA LEU A 23 12.78 -5.91 22.42
C LEU A 23 14.10 -6.43 21.87
N GLN A 24 15.06 -6.76 22.75
CA GLN A 24 16.33 -7.37 22.34
C GLN A 24 16.14 -8.79 21.78
N LEU A 25 15.25 -9.58 22.38
CA LEU A 25 15.04 -10.97 22.00
C LEU A 25 14.15 -11.13 20.77
N TYR A 26 13.09 -10.33 20.68
CA TYR A 26 12.02 -10.51 19.68
C TYR A 26 11.91 -9.38 18.66
N GLY A 27 12.69 -8.31 18.83
CA GLY A 27 12.58 -7.09 18.04
C GLY A 27 11.30 -6.32 18.33
N TYR A 28 11.12 -5.19 17.64
CA TYR A 28 9.90 -4.40 17.72
C TYR A 28 8.69 -5.17 17.16
N ARG A 29 7.61 -5.23 17.95
CA ARG A 29 6.33 -5.83 17.58
C ARG A 29 5.21 -4.85 17.95
N PRO A 30 4.55 -4.20 16.98
CA PRO A 30 3.47 -3.28 17.28
C PRO A 30 2.31 -4.02 17.94
N ALA A 31 1.63 -3.34 18.87
CA ALA A 31 0.42 -3.87 19.47
C ALA A 31 -0.71 -3.96 18.42
N ALA A 32 -1.75 -4.76 18.69
CA ALA A 32 -2.88 -4.88 17.77
C ALA A 32 -3.63 -3.56 17.52
N SER A 33 -3.52 -2.60 18.45
CA SER A 33 -4.10 -1.26 18.38
C SER A 33 -3.14 -0.20 17.86
N GLU A 34 -1.96 -0.59 17.40
CA GLU A 34 -0.90 0.32 16.96
C GLU A 34 -0.58 0.09 15.48
N ALA A 35 -0.33 1.17 14.75
CA ALA A 35 0.12 1.07 13.37
C ALA A 35 1.54 0.49 13.32
N ASP A 36 1.77 -0.43 12.38
CA ASP A 36 3.11 -0.94 12.13
C ASP A 36 3.87 0.06 11.25
N PRO A 37 4.98 0.67 11.72
CA PRO A 37 5.71 1.67 10.96
C PRO A 37 6.61 1.06 9.88
N ARG A 38 6.73 -0.27 9.82
CA ARG A 38 7.60 -0.93 8.84
C ARG A 38 6.97 -0.88 7.45
N VAL A 39 7.78 -0.47 6.47
CA VAL A 39 7.38 -0.46 5.06
C VAL A 39 7.33 -1.87 4.49
N THR A 40 6.45 -2.09 3.51
CA THR A 40 6.42 -3.33 2.73
C THR A 40 7.64 -3.42 1.80
N PRO A 41 8.02 -4.64 1.35
CA PRO A 41 9.12 -4.79 0.41
C PRO A 41 8.82 -4.10 -0.93
N GLU A 42 9.87 -3.60 -1.58
CA GLU A 42 9.76 -3.06 -2.93
C GLU A 42 9.32 -4.13 -3.95
N ASP A 43 8.61 -3.71 -4.99
CA ASP A 43 8.03 -4.60 -6.00
C ASP A 43 9.06 -5.56 -6.62
N HIS A 44 10.23 -5.05 -6.96
CA HIS A 44 11.27 -5.84 -7.61
C HIS A 44 11.80 -6.95 -6.68
N VAL A 45 11.88 -6.67 -5.37
CA VAL A 45 12.28 -7.66 -4.36
C VAL A 45 11.26 -8.78 -4.28
N ILE A 46 9.97 -8.42 -4.29
CA ILE A 46 8.86 -9.39 -4.31
C ILE A 46 8.95 -10.26 -5.57
N GLN A 47 9.15 -9.64 -6.73
CA GLN A 47 9.20 -10.35 -8.01
C GLN A 47 10.37 -11.34 -8.07
N THR A 48 11.57 -10.90 -7.67
CA THR A 48 12.76 -11.78 -7.59
C THR A 48 12.52 -12.93 -6.62
N ALA A 49 12.02 -12.67 -5.42
CA ALA A 49 11.77 -13.72 -4.44
C ALA A 49 10.77 -14.76 -4.93
N VAL A 50 9.71 -14.34 -5.63
CA VAL A 50 8.73 -15.26 -6.22
C VAL A 50 9.34 -16.08 -7.36
N ALA A 51 10.18 -15.47 -8.19
CA ALA A 51 10.94 -16.20 -9.22
C ALA A 51 11.83 -17.28 -8.59
N ASP A 52 12.60 -16.94 -7.56
CA ASP A 52 13.48 -17.88 -6.87
C ASP A 52 12.70 -19.07 -6.27
N ILE A 53 11.52 -18.82 -5.69
CA ILE A 53 10.64 -19.88 -5.16
C ILE A 53 10.19 -20.84 -6.28
N PHE A 54 9.73 -20.30 -7.42
CA PHE A 54 9.27 -21.11 -8.54
C PHE A 54 10.43 -21.88 -9.17
N ASP A 55 11.58 -21.25 -9.36
CA ASP A 55 12.78 -21.89 -9.90
C ASP A 55 13.24 -23.05 -9.01
N ALA A 56 13.21 -22.87 -7.68
CA ALA A 56 13.53 -23.94 -6.74
C ALA A 56 12.54 -25.12 -6.82
N LEU A 57 11.23 -24.86 -6.93
CA LEU A 57 10.22 -25.91 -7.06
C LEU A 57 10.36 -26.67 -8.38
N ILE A 58 10.48 -25.95 -9.49
CA ILE A 58 10.59 -26.54 -10.83
C ILE A 58 11.89 -27.33 -10.95
N SER A 59 13.04 -26.75 -10.59
CA SER A 59 14.34 -27.41 -10.74
C SER A 59 14.51 -28.68 -9.90
N THR A 60 13.77 -28.79 -8.79
CA THR A 60 13.85 -29.96 -7.90
C THR A 60 12.86 -31.07 -8.25
N MET A 61 11.75 -30.74 -8.92
CA MET A 61 10.66 -31.68 -9.18
C MET A 61 10.51 -32.06 -10.66
N ALA A 62 10.76 -31.13 -11.58
CA ALA A 62 10.64 -31.38 -13.01
C ALA A 62 11.61 -32.49 -13.45
N ASP A 63 11.19 -33.30 -14.43
CA ASP A 63 11.95 -34.47 -14.92
C ASP A 63 12.28 -35.52 -13.84
N THR A 64 11.58 -35.49 -12.70
CA THR A 64 11.67 -36.53 -11.66
C THR A 64 10.36 -37.30 -11.53
N SER A 65 10.30 -38.28 -10.63
CA SER A 65 9.03 -38.96 -10.31
C SER A 65 7.97 -38.03 -9.69
N LEU A 66 8.35 -36.83 -9.24
CA LEU A 66 7.47 -35.82 -8.65
C LEU A 66 6.84 -34.87 -9.69
N ASP A 67 7.21 -35.00 -10.97
CA ASP A 67 6.72 -34.11 -12.04
C ASP A 67 5.19 -34.12 -12.14
N PHE A 68 4.55 -35.28 -11.87
CA PHE A 68 3.09 -35.41 -11.82
C PHE A 68 2.42 -34.56 -10.73
N ASP A 69 3.14 -34.18 -9.68
CA ASP A 69 2.64 -33.37 -8.57
C ASP A 69 2.99 -31.88 -8.73
N LEU A 70 3.89 -31.53 -9.68
CA LEU A 70 4.44 -30.18 -9.81
C LEU A 70 3.35 -29.13 -10.06
N ASP A 71 2.41 -29.39 -10.98
CA ASP A 71 1.33 -28.46 -11.32
C ASP A 71 0.48 -28.09 -10.09
N GLU A 72 0.15 -29.06 -9.25
CA GLU A 72 -0.63 -28.82 -8.03
C GLU A 72 0.17 -28.03 -7.00
N ILE A 73 1.47 -28.32 -6.86
CA ILE A 73 2.36 -27.58 -5.97
C ILE A 73 2.49 -26.12 -6.43
N LEU A 74 2.72 -25.86 -7.71
CA LEU A 74 2.79 -24.51 -8.25
C LEU A 74 1.46 -23.77 -8.08
N TRP A 75 0.33 -24.45 -8.35
CA TRP A 75 -1.01 -23.88 -8.12
C TRP A 75 -1.22 -23.48 -6.67
N SER A 76 -0.81 -24.35 -5.73
CA SER A 76 -0.91 -24.12 -4.28
C SER A 76 -0.04 -22.95 -3.81
N THR A 77 1.14 -22.78 -4.40
CA THR A 77 2.02 -21.63 -4.11
C THR A 77 1.35 -20.31 -4.48
N VAL A 78 0.78 -20.19 -5.68
CA VAL A 78 0.00 -18.99 -6.07
C VAL A 78 -1.18 -18.80 -5.11
N ASN A 79 -1.89 -19.89 -4.79
CA ASN A 79 -3.05 -19.86 -3.91
C ASN A 79 -2.71 -19.40 -2.48
N THR A 80 -1.50 -19.68 -1.99
CA THR A 80 -1.04 -19.25 -0.68
C THR A 80 -1.01 -17.72 -0.56
N PHE A 81 -0.46 -17.03 -1.57
CA PHE A 81 -0.44 -15.56 -1.62
C PHE A 81 -1.86 -15.00 -1.79
N HIS A 82 -2.68 -15.63 -2.64
CA HIS A 82 -4.07 -15.24 -2.80
C HIS A 82 -4.86 -15.29 -1.48
N ARG A 83 -4.76 -16.38 -0.72
CA ARG A 83 -5.42 -16.52 0.59
C ARG A 83 -4.85 -15.53 1.62
N ALA A 84 -3.56 -15.18 1.53
CA ALA A 84 -2.98 -14.15 2.38
C ALA A 84 -3.57 -12.77 2.11
N ALA A 85 -3.75 -12.40 0.84
CA ALA A 85 -4.43 -11.16 0.46
C ALA A 85 -5.89 -11.12 0.96
N GLU A 86 -6.65 -12.21 0.79
CA GLU A 86 -8.04 -12.29 1.28
C GLU A 86 -8.13 -12.11 2.81
N ARG A 87 -7.21 -12.69 3.58
CA ARG A 87 -7.18 -12.49 5.04
C ARG A 87 -6.88 -11.05 5.44
N ILE A 88 -6.12 -10.31 4.64
CA ILE A 88 -5.85 -8.89 4.88
C ILE A 88 -7.08 -8.07 4.50
N GLU A 89 -7.75 -8.41 3.41
CA GLU A 89 -9.00 -7.75 2.97
C GLU A 89 -10.07 -7.80 4.08
N THR A 90 -10.28 -8.97 4.69
CA THR A 90 -11.23 -9.07 5.81
C THR A 90 -10.87 -8.15 6.98
N LYS A 91 -9.58 -7.98 7.28
CA LYS A 91 -9.13 -7.05 8.34
C LYS A 91 -9.34 -5.60 7.93
N LEU A 92 -9.20 -5.29 6.65
CA LEU A 92 -9.44 -3.96 6.11
C LEU A 92 -10.94 -3.63 6.20
N ASP A 93 -11.82 -4.56 5.85
CA ASP A 93 -13.28 -4.41 6.00
C ASP A 93 -13.67 -4.12 7.46
N ASP A 94 -13.10 -4.87 8.42
CA ASP A 94 -13.33 -4.65 9.84
C ASP A 94 -12.83 -3.26 10.30
N ASN A 95 -11.64 -2.86 9.84
CA ASN A 95 -11.06 -1.55 10.12
C ASN A 95 -11.93 -0.42 9.54
N GLU A 96 -12.41 -0.53 8.30
CA GLU A 96 -13.32 0.44 7.69
C GLU A 96 -14.62 0.58 8.46
N GLN A 97 -15.20 -0.53 8.92
CA GLN A 97 -16.40 -0.50 9.75
C GLN A 97 -16.14 0.21 11.08
N ALA A 98 -14.98 -0.02 11.69
CA ALA A 98 -14.58 0.67 12.91
C ALA A 98 -14.41 2.17 12.69
N GLN A 99 -13.75 2.59 11.59
CA GLN A 99 -13.63 3.99 11.21
C GLN A 99 -15.02 4.65 11.01
N LYS A 100 -15.91 4.01 10.24
CA LYS A 100 -17.28 4.50 9.98
C LYS A 100 -18.09 4.64 11.28
N ARG A 101 -17.96 3.69 12.21
CA ARG A 101 -18.61 3.75 13.52
C ARG A 101 -18.09 4.93 14.33
N LEU A 102 -16.77 5.07 14.44
CA LEU A 102 -16.14 6.12 15.23
C LEU A 102 -16.44 7.52 14.69
N GLN A 103 -16.50 7.69 13.36
CA GLN A 103 -16.93 8.94 12.73
C GLN A 103 -18.38 9.32 13.08
N ARG A 104 -19.30 8.34 13.15
CA ARG A 104 -20.71 8.59 13.53
C ARG A 104 -20.86 8.91 15.00
N GLU A 105 -20.03 8.31 15.84
CA GLU A 105 -20.01 8.48 17.30
C GLU A 105 -19.16 9.68 17.75
N GLN A 106 -18.63 10.46 16.80
CA GLN A 106 -17.75 11.57 17.11
C GLN A 106 -18.47 12.62 17.95
N ASP A 107 -17.83 13.02 19.05
CA ASP A 107 -18.34 14.01 20.02
C ASP A 107 -17.44 15.25 20.10
N GLY A 108 -16.42 15.33 19.26
CA GLY A 108 -15.43 16.41 19.24
C GLY A 108 -14.31 16.26 20.27
N SER A 109 -14.25 15.12 20.98
CA SER A 109 -13.14 14.84 21.89
C SER A 109 -11.83 14.57 21.14
N GLU A 110 -10.73 15.00 21.73
CA GLU A 110 -9.37 14.69 21.26
C GLU A 110 -9.13 13.17 21.26
N VAL A 111 -9.61 12.47 22.29
CA VAL A 111 -9.46 11.01 22.42
C VAL A 111 -10.03 10.27 21.22
N LYS A 112 -11.27 10.57 20.81
CA LYS A 112 -11.87 9.92 19.63
C LYS A 112 -11.20 10.35 18.33
N SER A 113 -10.69 11.59 18.27
CA SER A 113 -9.96 12.08 17.10
C SER A 113 -8.64 11.32 16.92
N VAL A 114 -7.87 11.12 17.99
CA VAL A 114 -6.65 10.30 17.98
C VAL A 114 -6.96 8.85 17.65
N GLN A 115 -8.02 8.27 18.22
CA GLN A 115 -8.43 6.91 17.88
C GLN A 115 -8.77 6.74 16.38
N LEU A 116 -9.39 7.75 15.77
CA LEU A 116 -9.69 7.74 14.35
C LEU A 116 -8.42 7.83 13.50
N GLU A 117 -7.49 8.70 13.88
CA GLU A 117 -6.18 8.82 13.23
C GLU A 117 -5.41 7.49 13.29
N THR A 118 -5.35 6.85 14.46
CA THR A 118 -4.73 5.52 14.60
C THR A 118 -5.40 4.47 13.71
N LEU A 119 -6.74 4.46 13.63
CA LEU A 119 -7.43 3.51 12.75
C LEU A 119 -7.14 3.78 11.26
N ILE A 120 -6.99 5.04 10.86
CA ILE A 120 -6.61 5.43 9.51
C ILE A 120 -5.19 4.95 9.19
N GLU A 121 -4.23 5.15 10.10
CA GLU A 121 -2.85 4.68 9.93
C GLU A 121 -2.78 3.15 9.83
N ILE A 122 -3.50 2.43 10.69
CA ILE A 122 -3.62 0.96 10.61
C ILE A 122 -4.24 0.56 9.27
N GLY A 123 -5.29 1.26 8.83
CA GLY A 123 -5.94 1.03 7.54
C GLY A 123 -4.98 1.18 6.36
N GLN A 124 -4.15 2.23 6.37
CA GLN A 124 -3.13 2.45 5.35
C GLN A 124 -2.11 1.30 5.31
N GLY A 125 -1.60 0.88 6.48
CA GLY A 125 -0.70 -0.27 6.54
C GLY A 125 -1.34 -1.58 6.05
N LEU A 126 -2.64 -1.78 6.26
CA LEU A 126 -3.36 -2.94 5.72
C LEU A 126 -3.48 -2.86 4.19
N ILE A 127 -3.72 -1.68 3.61
CA ILE A 127 -3.76 -1.46 2.16
C ILE A 127 -2.40 -1.82 1.54
N ASP A 128 -1.30 -1.26 2.06
CA ASP A 128 0.04 -1.48 1.52
C ASP A 128 0.41 -2.98 1.55
N ARG A 129 0.03 -3.68 2.64
CA ARG A 129 0.24 -5.13 2.79
C ARG A 129 -0.62 -5.94 1.83
N ARG A 130 -1.88 -5.55 1.61
CA ARG A 130 -2.75 -6.22 0.64
C ARG A 130 -2.17 -6.08 -0.76
N GLU A 131 -1.81 -4.86 -1.18
CA GLU A 131 -1.24 -4.59 -2.50
C GLU A 131 0.06 -5.37 -2.73
N SER A 132 0.89 -5.49 -1.69
CA SER A 132 2.09 -6.33 -1.73
C SER A 132 1.74 -7.80 -1.94
N MET A 133 0.77 -8.35 -1.20
CA MET A 133 0.33 -9.75 -1.37
C MET A 133 -0.36 -10.01 -2.72
N GLU A 134 -1.06 -9.02 -3.26
CA GLU A 134 -1.62 -9.08 -4.61
C GLU A 134 -0.50 -9.15 -5.66
N LEU A 135 0.59 -8.40 -5.50
CA LEU A 135 1.75 -8.49 -6.39
C LEU A 135 2.47 -9.84 -6.29
N PHE A 136 2.63 -10.39 -5.08
CA PHE A 136 3.14 -11.76 -4.90
C PHE A 136 2.29 -12.76 -5.70
N ARG A 137 0.96 -12.69 -5.56
CA ARG A 137 0.01 -13.55 -6.28
C ARG A 137 0.10 -13.36 -7.79
N GLU A 138 0.15 -12.13 -8.29
CA GLU A 138 0.18 -11.82 -9.73
C GLU A 138 1.46 -12.31 -10.38
N THR A 139 2.61 -12.04 -9.75
CA THR A 139 3.91 -12.54 -10.21
C THR A 139 3.92 -14.07 -10.24
N ALA A 140 3.41 -14.71 -9.17
CA ALA A 140 3.34 -16.16 -9.09
C ALA A 140 2.39 -16.75 -10.15
N ALA A 141 1.26 -16.09 -10.43
CA ALA A 141 0.31 -16.52 -11.46
C ALA A 141 0.91 -16.44 -12.87
N ASP A 142 1.73 -15.43 -13.15
CA ASP A 142 2.45 -15.30 -14.43
C ASP A 142 3.51 -16.39 -14.60
N LEU A 143 4.26 -16.72 -13.54
CA LEU A 143 5.20 -17.83 -13.56
C LEU A 143 4.51 -19.19 -13.69
N PHE A 144 3.38 -19.38 -13.00
CA PHE A 144 2.54 -20.56 -13.15
C PHE A 144 2.08 -20.74 -14.61
N LEU A 145 1.64 -19.66 -15.26
CA LEU A 145 1.26 -19.69 -16.68
C LEU A 145 2.44 -20.08 -17.57
N LYS A 146 3.63 -19.52 -17.31
CA LYS A 146 4.84 -19.85 -18.07
C LYS A 146 5.25 -21.32 -17.89
N ALA A 147 5.12 -21.86 -16.69
CA ALA A 147 5.52 -23.23 -16.37
C ALA A 147 4.52 -24.28 -16.90
N THR A 148 3.22 -24.04 -16.73
CA THR A 148 2.16 -25.03 -17.01
C THR A 148 1.45 -24.82 -18.35
N GLY A 149 1.58 -23.62 -18.95
CA GLY A 149 0.83 -23.21 -20.13
C GLY A 149 -0.66 -22.89 -19.86
N THR A 150 -1.12 -22.99 -18.61
CA THR A 150 -2.50 -22.70 -18.23
C THR A 150 -2.61 -21.52 -17.28
N HIS A 151 -3.69 -20.75 -17.38
CA HIS A 151 -3.91 -19.63 -16.47
C HIS A 151 -4.27 -20.13 -15.07
N TRP A 152 -3.63 -19.55 -14.07
CA TRP A 152 -4.04 -19.77 -12.69
C TRP A 152 -5.39 -19.12 -12.39
N SER A 153 -6.30 -19.88 -11.79
CA SER A 153 -7.56 -19.40 -11.22
C SER A 153 -7.82 -20.02 -9.84
N PRO A 154 -8.38 -19.26 -8.89
CA PRO A 154 -8.78 -19.83 -7.61
C PRO A 154 -9.94 -20.83 -7.82
N ARG A 155 -9.95 -21.91 -7.03
CA ARG A 155 -11.03 -22.92 -7.09
C ARG A 155 -12.36 -22.40 -6.53
N SER A 156 -12.32 -21.34 -5.74
CA SER A 156 -13.49 -20.66 -5.18
C SER A 156 -13.15 -19.19 -4.92
N GLY A 157 -14.12 -18.31 -5.16
CA GLY A 157 -13.98 -16.86 -5.00
C GLY A 157 -13.55 -16.14 -6.28
N SER A 158 -13.40 -14.81 -6.18
CA SER A 158 -12.97 -13.94 -7.27
C SER A 158 -11.49 -13.59 -7.16
N ARG A 159 -10.83 -13.42 -8.31
CA ARG A 159 -9.48 -12.88 -8.40
C ARG A 159 -9.52 -11.37 -8.63
N THR A 160 -9.94 -10.60 -7.62
CA THR A 160 -9.90 -9.13 -7.67
C THR A 160 -8.48 -8.64 -7.43
N SER A 161 -8.05 -7.63 -8.18
CA SER A 161 -6.80 -6.90 -7.96
C SER A 161 -7.13 -5.43 -7.76
N HIS A 162 -6.86 -4.93 -6.56
CA HIS A 162 -7.12 -3.53 -6.20
C HIS A 162 -6.00 -2.63 -6.72
N ARG A 163 -4.78 -3.15 -6.78
CA ARG A 163 -3.63 -2.45 -7.36
C ARG A 163 -3.87 -2.04 -8.82
N HIS A 164 -4.39 -2.95 -9.64
CA HIS A 164 -4.73 -2.63 -11.03
C HIS A 164 -5.92 -1.67 -11.17
N LEU A 165 -6.90 -1.72 -10.25
CA LEU A 165 -8.01 -0.77 -10.24
C LEU A 165 -7.51 0.66 -9.97
N THR A 166 -6.63 0.83 -8.99
CA THR A 166 -6.03 2.13 -8.67
C THR A 166 -5.21 2.66 -9.83
N ALA A 167 -4.36 1.83 -10.46
CA ALA A 167 -3.59 2.23 -11.63
C ALA A 167 -4.50 2.69 -12.79
N ALA A 168 -5.54 1.92 -13.11
CA ALA A 168 -6.50 2.27 -14.16
C ALA A 168 -7.28 3.57 -13.86
N MET A 169 -7.61 3.83 -12.59
CA MET A 169 -8.24 5.08 -12.17
C MET A 169 -7.32 6.28 -12.29
N ILE A 170 -6.05 6.14 -11.91
CA ILE A 170 -5.03 7.20 -12.05
C ILE A 170 -4.82 7.51 -13.54
N ASP A 171 -4.61 6.49 -14.37
CA ASP A 171 -4.44 6.64 -15.82
C ASP A 171 -5.64 7.32 -16.47
N SER A 172 -6.86 6.96 -16.05
CA SER A 172 -8.10 7.59 -16.53
C SER A 172 -8.16 9.07 -16.16
N ARG A 173 -7.83 9.43 -14.92
CA ARG A 173 -7.80 10.83 -14.48
C ARG A 173 -6.75 11.64 -15.24
N ASP A 174 -5.56 11.09 -15.42
CA ASP A 174 -4.45 11.75 -16.11
C ASP A 174 -4.76 11.91 -17.61
N PHE A 175 -5.40 10.92 -18.23
CA PHE A 175 -5.94 11.03 -19.58
C PHE A 175 -6.98 12.15 -19.72
N ILE A 176 -7.93 12.26 -18.77
CA ILE A 176 -8.93 13.34 -18.76
C ILE A 176 -8.26 14.71 -18.59
N ALA A 177 -7.26 14.82 -17.72
CA ALA A 177 -6.50 16.05 -17.52
C ALA A 177 -5.70 16.46 -18.77
N ALA A 178 -5.05 15.49 -19.42
CA ALA A 178 -4.33 15.70 -20.69
C ALA A 178 -5.28 16.16 -21.80
N LYS A 179 -6.47 15.54 -21.92
CA LYS A 179 -7.51 15.94 -22.87
C LYS A 179 -7.97 17.38 -22.62
N LYS A 180 -8.28 17.75 -21.37
CA LYS A 180 -8.67 19.13 -21.01
C LYS A 180 -7.58 20.15 -21.34
N ARG A 181 -6.30 19.80 -21.10
CA ARG A 181 -5.17 20.67 -21.47
C ARG A 181 -5.11 20.86 -22.99
N ALA A 182 -5.22 19.79 -23.77
CA ALA A 182 -5.22 19.87 -25.23
C ALA A 182 -6.40 20.71 -25.79
N GLU A 183 -7.60 20.54 -25.24
CA GLU A 183 -8.77 21.36 -25.59
C GLU A 183 -8.56 22.84 -25.22
N THR A 184 -7.96 23.12 -24.05
CA THR A 184 -7.66 24.49 -23.60
C THR A 184 -6.58 25.14 -24.46
N GLU A 185 -5.53 24.41 -24.81
CA GLU A 185 -4.44 24.89 -25.67
C GLU A 185 -4.91 25.16 -27.10
N SER A 186 -5.88 24.38 -27.62
CA SER A 186 -6.52 24.65 -28.91
C SER A 186 -7.38 25.92 -28.91
N LEU A 187 -7.84 26.39 -27.74
CA LEU A 187 -8.61 27.63 -27.57
C LEU A 187 -7.71 28.86 -27.35
N VAL A 188 -6.38 28.67 -27.25
CA VAL A 188 -5.42 29.76 -27.17
C VAL A 188 -4.96 30.13 -28.57
N PRO A 189 -5.31 31.32 -29.10
CA PRO A 189 -4.83 31.74 -30.41
C PRO A 189 -3.30 31.86 -30.41
N PRO A 190 -2.62 31.47 -31.51
CA PRO A 190 -1.18 31.64 -31.62
C PRO A 190 -0.81 33.13 -31.66
N GLY A 191 0.05 33.58 -30.74
CA GLY A 191 0.52 34.96 -30.66
C GLY A 191 1.04 35.34 -29.27
N PRO A 192 1.66 36.53 -29.12
CA PRO A 192 2.12 37.04 -27.84
C PRO A 192 0.96 37.13 -26.84
N LYS A 193 1.10 36.48 -25.67
CA LYS A 193 0.10 36.56 -24.60
C LYS A 193 0.27 37.90 -23.86
N VAL A 194 -0.64 38.83 -24.07
CA VAL A 194 -0.66 40.12 -23.38
C VAL A 194 -1.68 40.04 -22.23
N ALA A 195 -1.19 40.05 -20.99
CA ALA A 195 -2.04 40.15 -19.80
C ALA A 195 -2.14 41.62 -19.37
N PHE A 196 -3.36 42.16 -19.31
CA PHE A 196 -3.62 43.50 -18.79
C PHE A 196 -4.11 43.40 -17.35
N SER A 197 -3.48 44.13 -16.44
CA SER A 197 -3.98 44.30 -15.07
C SER A 197 -4.19 45.79 -14.81
N GLY A 198 -5.44 46.24 -14.90
CA GLY A 198 -5.83 47.64 -14.70
C GLY A 198 -7.34 47.77 -14.57
N GLY A 199 -7.80 48.57 -13.61
CA GLY A 199 -9.23 48.85 -13.37
C GLY A 199 -9.87 49.72 -14.45
N ASP A 200 -11.17 50.02 -14.27
CA ASP A 200 -12.07 50.64 -15.23
C ASP A 200 -11.46 51.92 -15.86
N THR A 201 -10.90 51.80 -17.06
CA THR A 201 -10.28 52.90 -17.80
C THR A 201 -10.99 53.05 -19.13
N THR A 202 -11.46 54.27 -19.42
CA THR A 202 -12.24 54.57 -20.64
C THR A 202 -11.34 54.96 -21.81
N ASP A 203 -10.03 55.08 -21.60
CA ASP A 203 -9.07 55.51 -22.60
C ASP A 203 -8.51 54.33 -23.41
N HIS A 204 -9.29 53.90 -24.41
CA HIS A 204 -8.96 52.81 -25.33
C HIS A 204 -7.71 53.08 -26.18
N ARG A 205 -7.25 54.34 -26.30
CA ARG A 205 -6.08 54.68 -27.13
C ARG A 205 -4.77 54.16 -26.54
N LEU A 206 -4.64 54.18 -25.21
CA LEU A 206 -3.48 53.63 -24.51
C LEU A 206 -3.29 52.13 -24.79
N ILE A 207 -4.39 51.40 -25.01
CA ILE A 207 -4.38 49.97 -25.30
C ILE A 207 -3.85 49.74 -26.72
N TRP A 208 -4.35 50.49 -27.70
CA TRP A 208 -3.93 50.36 -29.11
C TRP A 208 -2.47 50.78 -29.32
N ASP A 209 -2.03 51.90 -28.73
CA ASP A 209 -0.65 52.38 -28.84
C ASP A 209 0.38 51.36 -28.29
N ARG A 210 -0.04 50.48 -27.38
CA ARG A 210 0.81 49.44 -26.80
C ARG A 210 0.78 48.12 -27.54
N LEU A 211 -0.32 47.80 -28.21
CA LEU A 211 -0.42 46.67 -29.14
C LEU A 211 0.35 46.94 -30.44
N ASP A 212 0.42 48.20 -30.89
CA ASP A 212 1.14 48.59 -32.11
C ASP A 212 2.68 48.67 -31.93
N GLN A 213 3.19 48.42 -30.72
CA GLN A 213 4.63 48.41 -30.41
C GLN A 213 5.28 47.02 -30.42
N THR A 214 4.50 45.97 -30.71
CA THR A 214 4.99 44.58 -30.90
C THR A 214 5.04 44.19 -32.36
#